data_AF-A0A961DYX7-F1
#
_entry.id   AF-A0A961DYX7-F1
#
_cell.length_a   1.000
_cell.length_b   1.000
_cell.length_c   1.000
_cell.angle_alpha   90.00
_cell.angle_beta   90.00
_cell.angle_gamma   90.00
#
_symmetry.space_group_name_H-M   'P 1'
#
loop_
_entity.id
_entity.type
_entity.pdbx_description
1 polymer ?
#
loop_
_entity_poly.entity_id
_entity_poly.type
_entity_poly.pdbx_seq_one_letter_code
_entity_poly.pdbx_strand_id
1 'polypeptide(L)' 'ADLVDEMCLTISPTLAGSKPAHHPGAPAIRAQPRRMELCHALTVDDYLYLRYRRPRRAAR' A
#
# COMPACT_ATOMS: atom_id res chain seq x y z
N ALA A 1 -10.18 -13.11 -2.55
CA ALA A 1 -9.29 -11.93 -2.63
C ALA A 1 -10.11 -10.68 -2.32
N ASP A 2 -9.50 -9.59 -1.83
CA ASP A 2 -10.19 -8.35 -1.40
C ASP A 2 -10.85 -8.37 0.01
N LEU A 3 -10.27 -9.12 0.95
CA LEU A 3 -10.72 -9.18 2.36
C LEU A 3 -9.91 -8.27 3.29
N VAL A 4 -9.03 -7.43 2.72
CA VAL A 4 -8.24 -6.48 3.50
C VAL A 4 -9.08 -5.24 3.75
N ASP A 5 -9.40 -4.99 5.01
CA ASP A 5 -10.11 -3.80 5.46
C ASP A 5 -9.15 -2.69 5.89
N GLU A 6 -7.98 -3.06 6.43
CA GLU A 6 -6.94 -2.14 6.87
C GLU A 6 -5.55 -2.58 6.41
N MET A 7 -4.68 -1.61 6.13
CA MET A 7 -3.29 -1.83 5.74
C MET A 7 -2.38 -0.88 6.54
N CYS A 8 -1.48 -1.45 7.33
CA CYS A 8 -0.43 -0.73 8.03
C CYS A 8 0.89 -0.88 7.26
N LEU A 9 1.48 0.24 6.87
CA LEU A 9 2.73 0.29 6.10
C LEU A 9 3.80 1.04 6.89
N THR A 10 5.00 0.50 6.90
CA THR A 10 6.21 1.18 7.40
C THR A 10 7.13 1.44 6.21
N ILE A 11 7.56 2.69 6.05
CA ILE A 11 8.49 3.12 5.01
C ILE A 11 9.78 3.54 5.69
N SER A 12 10.88 2.87 5.35
CA SER A 12 12.22 3.27 5.78
C SER A 12 12.75 4.42 4.90
N PRO A 13 13.65 5.25 5.44
CA PRO A 13 14.29 6.34 4.70
C PRO A 13 15.43 5.81 3.80
N THR A 14 15.27 4.65 3.19
CA THR A 14 16.34 3.95 2.44
C THR A 14 15.84 3.42 1.12
N LEU A 15 16.64 3.59 0.05
CA LEU A 15 16.36 3.00 -1.26
C LEU A 15 17.03 1.62 -1.35
N ALA A 16 16.24 0.57 -1.56
CA ALA A 16 16.73 -0.82 -1.63
C ALA A 16 17.50 -1.17 -2.93
N GLY A 17 17.76 -0.21 -3.82
CA GLY A 17 18.30 -0.44 -5.17
C GLY A 17 17.23 -0.90 -6.18
N SER A 18 17.55 -0.90 -7.47
CA SER A 18 16.61 -1.31 -8.51
C SER A 18 16.57 -2.84 -8.66
N LYS A 19 15.38 -3.43 -8.53
CA LYS A 19 15.09 -4.77 -9.04
C LYS A 19 14.57 -4.61 -10.48
N PRO A 20 14.96 -5.45 -11.45
CA PRO A 20 14.33 -5.45 -12.76
C PRO A 20 12.81 -5.54 -12.59
N ALA A 21 12.10 -4.51 -13.07
CA ALA A 21 10.66 -4.34 -12.85
C ALA A 21 9.83 -5.49 -13.44
N HIS A 22 10.42 -6.26 -14.36
CA HIS A 22 9.80 -7.39 -15.02
C HIS A 22 10.71 -8.62 -14.95
N HIS A 23 10.18 -9.69 -14.38
CA HIS A 23 10.68 -11.04 -14.65
C HIS A 23 9.91 -11.59 -15.86
N PRO A 24 10.59 -12.16 -16.88
CA PRO A 24 9.91 -12.91 -17.93
C PRO A 24 9.02 -14.01 -17.30
N GLY A 25 7.71 -13.99 -17.58
CA GLY A 25 6.76 -14.94 -16.98
C GLY A 25 6.11 -14.50 -15.66
N ALA A 26 6.38 -13.29 -15.17
CA ALA A 26 5.61 -12.73 -14.07
C ALA A 26 4.12 -12.61 -14.49
N PRO A 27 3.16 -13.12 -13.68
CA PRO A 27 1.75 -13.02 -14.01
C PRO A 27 1.37 -11.54 -14.14
N ALA A 28 0.75 -11.19 -15.26
CA ALA A 28 0.23 -9.83 -15.45
C ALA A 28 -0.72 -9.51 -14.29
N ILE A 29 -0.47 -8.42 -13.57
CA ILE A 29 -1.40 -7.91 -12.57
C ILE A 29 -2.63 -7.41 -13.33
N ARG A 30 -3.65 -8.26 -13.42
CA ARG A 30 -4.92 -7.96 -14.11
C ARG A 30 -5.93 -7.22 -13.23
N ALA A 31 -5.71 -7.19 -11.91
CA ALA A 31 -6.57 -6.48 -10.99
C ALA A 31 -6.24 -4.99 -10.98
N GLN A 32 -7.27 -4.15 -11.14
CA GLN A 32 -7.11 -2.71 -11.00
C GLN A 32 -6.75 -2.34 -9.56
N PRO A 33 -5.87 -1.35 -9.34
CA PRO A 33 -5.58 -0.85 -8.00
C PRO A 33 -6.86 -0.44 -7.26
N ARG A 34 -6.99 -0.87 -6.01
CA ARG A 34 -8.11 -0.48 -5.14
C ARG A 34 -7.74 0.77 -4.37
N ARG A 35 -8.65 1.76 -4.36
CA ARG A 35 -8.47 2.99 -3.56
C ARG A 35 -8.62 2.68 -2.07
N MET A 36 -7.72 3.24 -1.27
CA MET A 36 -7.74 3.19 0.19
C MET A 36 -7.75 4.62 0.76
N GLU A 37 -8.36 4.81 1.94
CA GLU A 37 -8.34 6.07 2.69
C GLU A 37 -7.16 6.09 3.67
N LEU A 38 -6.33 7.13 3.63
CA LEU A 38 -5.30 7.37 4.63
C LEU A 38 -5.98 7.79 5.95
N CYS A 39 -5.77 7.02 7.01
CA CYS A 39 -6.30 7.32 8.34
C CYS A 39 -5.25 7.98 9.24
N HIS A 40 -4.01 7.51 9.21
CA HIS A 40 -2.92 8.05 10.01
C HIS A 40 -1.62 8.06 9.23
N ALA A 41 -0.84 9.10 9.45
CA ALA A 41 0.56 9.19 9.06
C ALA A 41 1.36 9.66 10.28
N LEU A 42 2.28 8.82 10.73
CA LEU A 42 3.13 9.11 11.88
C LEU A 42 4.59 8.98 11.46
N THR A 43 5.39 9.97 11.81
CA THR A 43 6.85 9.89 11.73
C THR A 43 7.36 9.51 13.12
N VAL A 44 8.12 8.41 13.20
CA VAL A 44 8.81 7.98 14.42
C VAL A 44 10.25 7.75 14.05
N ASP A 45 11.15 8.50 14.70
CA ASP A 45 12.53 8.68 14.24
C ASP A 45 12.55 9.10 12.75
N ASP A 46 13.20 8.32 11.88
CA ASP A 46 13.23 8.57 10.43
C ASP A 46 12.29 7.66 9.62
N TYR A 47 11.41 6.91 10.29
CA TYR A 47 10.45 6.01 9.65
C TYR A 47 9.08 6.64 9.52
N LEU A 48 8.40 6.35 8.41
CA LEU A 48 7.02 6.75 8.18
C LEU A 48 6.08 5.55 8.35
N TYR A 49 5.17 5.65 9.30
CA TYR A 49 4.12 4.69 9.58
C TYR A 49 2.79 5.21 9.06
N LEU A 50 2.16 4.43 8.18
CA LEU A 50 0.90 4.77 7.54
C LEU A 50 -0.14 3.72 7.89
N ARG A 51 -1.36 4.18 8.23
CA ARG A 51 -2.52 3.31 8.34
C ARG A 51 -3.55 3.72 7.31
N TYR A 52 -3.91 2.78 6.46
CA TYR A 52 -4.96 2.94 5.46
C TYR A 52 -6.13 2.03 5.79
N ARG A 53 -7.34 2.44 5.39
CA ARG A 53 -8.54 1.60 5.45
C ARG A 53 -9.29 1.59 4.12
N ARG A 54 -10.18 0.63 3.94
CA ARG A 54 -11.16 0.66 2.86
C ARG A 54 -12.07 1.90 3.00
N PRO A 55 -12.32 2.67 1.93
CA PRO A 55 -13.25 3.78 2.00
C PRO A 55 -14.60 3.33 2.52
N ARG A 56 -15.16 4.05 3.49
CA ARG A 56 -16.54 3.77 3.89
C ARG A 56 -17.42 4.13 2.70
N ARG A 57 -18.15 3.15 2.17
CA ARG A 57 -19.13 3.43 1.12
C ARG A 57 -20.08 4.49 1.67
N ALA A 58 -20.18 5.64 1.02
CA ALA A 58 -21.15 6.66 1.40
C ALA A 58 -22.52 5.98 1.49
N ALA A 59 -23.25 6.22 2.59
CA ALA A 59 -24.64 5.81 2.68
C ALA A 59 -25.38 6.46 1.50
N ARG A 60 -26.06 5.62 0.72
CA ARG A 60 -26.83 6.05 -0.45
C ARG A 60 -28.18 6.58 0.00
#